data_AF-A0A455SJR5-F1
#
_entry.id   AF-A0A455SJR5-F1
#
_cell.length_a   1.000
_cell.length_b   1.000
_cell.length_c   1.000
_cell.angle_alpha   90.00
_cell.angle_beta   90.00
_cell.angle_gamma   90.00
#
_symmetry.space_group_name_H-M   'P 1'
#
loop_
_entity.id
_entity.type
_entity.pdbx_description
1 polymer ?
#
loop_
_entity_poly.entity_id
_entity_poly.type
_entity_poly.pdbx_seq_one_letter_code
_entity_poly.pdbx_strand_id
1 'polypeptide(L)'
;MATTALVFHFPVAATPTKIPKLLRVLLYAETPITRATELDELAFAENTDTNRFSEARKLAEETLGLIETTKEGLTLTPEAHILLKKRESIQYDLLHYLFYTAWNAKDPIKQTRSWFYRAVCDNLWNMQDVTLDRSMRQILTQELDGQIREEFQQVPGISERLSIGIQTMDGAREWLRHLQPAVIEKVHKGEERFQRRSTCSAELFLLALSRSYELSGTEIGIDVLISPQRRDDVCRLCLLDPLQFDRMLDWTLPIYPQFISQGTRSGSYGRFIRLHRFVTLKELAYKEG
;
A
#
# COMPACT_ATOMS: atom_id res chain seq x y z
N MET A 1 -30.43 -15.49 -4.41
CA MET A 1 -29.45 -14.37 -4.40
C MET A 1 -28.10 -14.95 -4.75
N ALA A 2 -27.43 -14.46 -5.79
CA ALA A 2 -26.12 -14.95 -6.18
C ALA A 2 -25.10 -14.54 -5.11
N THR A 3 -24.59 -15.50 -4.36
CA THR A 3 -23.50 -15.31 -3.39
C THR A 3 -22.20 -15.15 -4.16
N THR A 4 -21.78 -13.91 -4.38
CA THR A 4 -20.47 -13.62 -4.99
C THR A 4 -19.38 -14.10 -4.03
N ALA A 5 -18.60 -15.10 -4.43
CA ALA A 5 -17.46 -15.56 -3.66
C ALA A 5 -16.45 -14.42 -3.49
N LEU A 6 -16.07 -14.10 -2.25
CA LEU A 6 -15.04 -13.10 -1.99
C LEU A 6 -13.67 -13.62 -2.42
N VAL A 7 -12.93 -12.78 -3.14
CA VAL A 7 -11.60 -13.12 -3.65
C VAL A 7 -10.55 -12.48 -2.75
N PHE A 8 -9.86 -13.30 -1.97
CA PHE A 8 -8.72 -12.89 -1.15
C PHE A 8 -7.37 -13.09 -1.86
N HIS A 9 -7.38 -13.74 -3.04
CA HIS A 9 -6.16 -13.96 -3.82
C HIS A 9 -5.58 -12.64 -4.31
N PHE A 10 -4.30 -12.43 -4.01
CA PHE A 10 -3.50 -11.34 -4.55
C PHE A 10 -2.99 -11.73 -5.95
N PRO A 11 -3.33 -10.97 -7.00
CA PRO A 11 -2.91 -11.28 -8.37
C PRO A 11 -1.39 -11.17 -8.52
N VAL A 12 -0.72 -12.32 -8.71
CA VAL A 12 0.74 -12.37 -8.87
C VAL A 12 1.19 -11.61 -10.13
N ALA A 13 0.36 -11.56 -11.18
CA ALA A 13 0.72 -10.87 -12.42
C ALA A 13 0.53 -9.36 -12.37
N ALA A 14 -0.10 -8.80 -11.32
CA ALA A 14 -0.26 -7.36 -11.10
C ALA A 14 0.87 -6.79 -10.24
N THR A 15 2.12 -6.91 -10.69
CA THR A 15 3.28 -6.40 -9.95
C THR A 15 3.24 -4.87 -9.82
N PRO A 16 3.86 -4.28 -8.78
CA PRO A 16 3.86 -2.82 -8.62
C PRO A 16 4.62 -2.11 -9.74
N THR A 17 5.53 -2.81 -10.44
CA THR A 17 6.29 -2.28 -11.58
C THR A 17 5.44 -2.10 -12.83
N LYS A 18 4.40 -2.93 -13.01
CA LYS A 18 3.51 -2.85 -14.17
C LYS A 18 2.56 -1.68 -14.12
N ILE A 19 2.13 -1.27 -12.93
CA ILE A 19 1.16 -0.18 -12.78
C ILE A 19 1.72 1.13 -13.36
N PRO A 20 2.90 1.65 -12.98
CA PRO A 20 3.44 2.86 -13.59
C PRO A 20 3.69 2.72 -15.09
N LYS A 21 4.05 1.53 -15.59
CA LYS A 21 4.20 1.28 -17.03
C LYS A 21 2.88 1.44 -17.77
N LEU A 22 1.82 0.80 -17.28
CA LEU A 22 0.46 0.90 -17.79
C LEU A 22 -0.04 2.36 -17.79
N LEU A 23 0.18 3.07 -16.67
CA LEU A 23 -0.27 4.46 -16.57
C LEU A 23 0.50 5.38 -17.53
N ARG A 24 1.79 5.12 -17.81
CA ARG A 24 2.56 5.86 -18.82
C ARG A 24 2.04 5.62 -20.24
N VAL A 25 1.66 4.39 -20.57
CA VAL A 25 1.02 4.07 -21.86
C VAL A 25 -0.25 4.92 -22.02
N LEU A 26 -1.09 4.96 -20.99
CA LEU A 26 -2.31 5.77 -21.01
C LEU A 26 -2.01 7.28 -21.06
N LEU A 27 -0.97 7.75 -20.37
CA LEU A 27 -0.54 9.16 -20.36
C LEU A 27 -0.09 9.65 -21.74
N TYR A 28 0.62 8.80 -22.49
CA TYR A 28 1.26 9.15 -23.76
C TYR A 28 0.51 8.64 -24.98
N ALA A 29 -0.68 8.07 -24.79
CA ALA A 29 -1.51 7.60 -25.90
C ALA A 29 -1.87 8.75 -26.85
N GLU A 30 -1.53 8.60 -28.13
CA GLU A 30 -1.83 9.62 -29.16
C GLU A 30 -3.32 9.74 -29.46
N THR A 31 -4.09 8.69 -29.15
CA THR A 31 -5.54 8.64 -29.35
C THR A 31 -6.24 8.19 -28.07
N PRO A 32 -7.49 8.64 -27.82
CA PRO A 32 -8.24 8.21 -26.65
C PRO A 32 -8.42 6.69 -26.62
N ILE A 33 -7.96 6.06 -25.55
CA ILE A 33 -8.13 4.62 -25.34
C ILE A 33 -9.53 4.37 -24.80
N THR A 34 -10.40 3.80 -25.63
CA THR A 34 -11.82 3.62 -25.28
C THR A 34 -12.12 2.27 -24.64
N ARG A 35 -11.21 1.29 -24.80
CA ARG A 35 -11.41 -0.08 -24.31
C ARG A 35 -10.27 -0.54 -23.41
N ALA A 36 -10.66 -1.23 -22.34
CA ALA A 36 -9.75 -1.94 -21.44
C ALA A 36 -8.74 -2.84 -22.15
N THR A 37 -9.19 -3.62 -23.15
CA THR A 37 -8.33 -4.55 -23.89
C THR A 37 -7.28 -3.84 -24.75
N GLU A 38 -7.62 -2.67 -25.27
CA GLU A 38 -6.71 -1.85 -26.07
C GLU A 38 -5.55 -1.31 -25.22
N LEU A 39 -5.85 -0.83 -24.00
CA LEU A 39 -4.78 -0.46 -23.05
C LEU A 39 -3.90 -1.66 -22.69
N ASP A 40 -4.51 -2.82 -22.45
CA ASP A 40 -3.78 -4.05 -22.11
C ASP A 40 -2.84 -4.49 -23.26
N GLU A 41 -3.29 -4.35 -24.52
CA GLU A 41 -2.53 -4.67 -25.74
C GLU A 41 -1.39 -3.68 -26.00
N LEU A 42 -1.65 -2.37 -25.88
CA LEU A 42 -0.63 -1.33 -26.03
C LEU A 42 0.46 -1.47 -24.96
N ALA A 43 0.07 -1.66 -23.69
CA ALA A 43 1.02 -1.85 -22.61
C ALA A 43 1.86 -3.12 -22.79
N PHE A 44 1.27 -4.19 -23.34
CA PHE A 44 2.01 -5.39 -23.69
C PHE A 44 2.99 -5.16 -24.86
N ALA A 45 2.60 -4.41 -25.89
CA ALA A 45 3.47 -4.12 -27.04
C ALA A 45 4.67 -3.22 -26.67
N GLU A 46 4.49 -2.26 -25.77
CA GLU A 46 5.52 -1.32 -25.34
C GLU A 46 6.49 -1.88 -24.29
N ASN A 47 6.20 -3.05 -23.71
CA ASN A 47 6.98 -3.62 -22.63
C ASN A 47 7.45 -5.04 -22.96
N THR A 48 8.68 -5.38 -22.56
CA THR A 48 9.26 -6.71 -22.76
C THR A 48 8.72 -7.79 -21.80
N ASP A 49 7.62 -7.50 -21.09
CA ASP A 49 7.05 -8.41 -20.09
C ASP A 49 6.22 -9.50 -20.77
N THR A 50 6.44 -10.76 -20.40
CA THR A 50 5.74 -11.91 -20.98
C THR A 50 4.33 -12.10 -20.44
N ASN A 51 3.94 -11.34 -19.42
CA ASN A 51 2.66 -11.48 -18.72
C ASN A 51 1.66 -10.38 -19.09
N ARG A 52 0.37 -10.73 -19.13
CA ARG A 52 -0.74 -9.81 -19.43
C ARG A 52 -0.84 -8.66 -18.41
N PHE A 53 -1.25 -7.48 -18.88
CA PHE A 53 -1.46 -6.27 -18.07
C PHE A 53 -2.86 -6.16 -17.46
N SER A 54 -3.78 -7.04 -17.84
CA SER A 54 -5.20 -6.94 -17.44
C SER A 54 -5.43 -6.98 -15.93
N GLU A 55 -4.64 -7.74 -15.17
CA GLU A 55 -4.72 -7.73 -13.70
C GLU A 55 -4.17 -6.44 -13.09
N ALA A 56 -3.07 -5.90 -13.63
CA ALA A 56 -2.51 -4.62 -13.20
C ALA A 56 -3.47 -3.47 -13.50
N ARG A 57 -4.14 -3.49 -14.66
CA ARG A 57 -5.16 -2.51 -15.03
C ARG A 57 -6.37 -2.58 -14.11
N LYS A 58 -6.96 -3.76 -13.91
CA LYS A 58 -8.08 -3.93 -12.98
C LYS A 58 -7.72 -3.44 -11.58
N LEU A 59 -6.51 -3.75 -11.11
CA LEU A 59 -6.04 -3.28 -9.82
C LEU A 59 -5.91 -1.75 -9.77
N ALA A 60 -5.34 -1.13 -10.82
CA ALA A 60 -5.21 0.31 -10.94
C ALA A 60 -6.57 1.04 -10.98
N GLU A 61 -7.55 0.46 -11.67
CA GLU A 61 -8.91 1.00 -11.81
C GLU A 61 -9.76 0.78 -10.55
N GLU A 62 -9.92 -0.48 -10.12
CA GLU A 62 -10.91 -0.87 -9.12
C GLU A 62 -10.45 -0.66 -7.68
N THR A 63 -9.13 -0.73 -7.41
CA THR A 63 -8.60 -0.67 -6.04
C THR A 63 -7.78 0.58 -5.79
N LEU A 64 -6.89 0.94 -6.71
CA LEU A 64 -5.95 2.04 -6.49
C LEU A 64 -6.52 3.41 -6.90
N GLY A 65 -7.62 3.43 -7.66
CA GLY A 65 -8.26 4.67 -8.13
C GLY A 65 -7.35 5.52 -9.02
N LEU A 66 -6.50 4.87 -9.83
CA LEU A 66 -5.51 5.52 -10.70
C LEU A 66 -6.01 5.67 -12.14
N ILE A 67 -7.01 4.89 -12.52
CA ILE A 67 -7.67 4.95 -13.83
C ILE A 67 -9.17 5.11 -13.60
N GLU A 68 -9.80 6.01 -14.34
CA GLU A 68 -11.24 6.17 -14.37
C GLU A 68 -11.80 5.90 -15.78
N THR A 69 -12.93 5.21 -15.84
CA THR A 69 -13.67 4.97 -17.08
C THR A 69 -14.72 6.07 -17.26
N THR A 70 -14.54 6.89 -18.29
CA THR A 70 -15.44 8.00 -18.66
C THR A 70 -16.22 7.66 -19.93
N LYS A 71 -17.09 8.58 -20.39
CA LYS A 71 -17.77 8.44 -21.70
C LYS A 71 -16.79 8.53 -22.87
N GLU A 72 -15.67 9.20 -22.68
CA GLU A 72 -14.65 9.45 -23.71
C GLU A 72 -13.58 8.35 -23.74
N GLY A 73 -13.56 7.48 -22.74
CA GLY A 73 -12.62 6.36 -22.62
C GLY A 73 -11.98 6.28 -21.24
N LEU A 74 -10.85 5.57 -21.17
CA LEU A 74 -10.03 5.47 -19.98
C LEU A 74 -9.20 6.74 -19.82
N THR A 75 -9.15 7.26 -18.60
CA THR A 75 -8.36 8.45 -18.28
C THR A 75 -7.63 8.27 -16.95
N LEU A 76 -6.55 9.03 -16.77
CA LEU A 76 -5.78 9.03 -15.53
C LEU A 76 -6.41 9.97 -14.51
N THR A 77 -6.47 9.52 -13.26
CA THR A 77 -6.89 10.39 -12.16
C THR A 77 -5.78 11.37 -11.78
N PRO A 78 -6.10 12.48 -11.06
CA PRO A 78 -5.07 13.39 -10.55
C PRO A 78 -3.98 12.69 -9.73
N GLU A 79 -4.35 11.68 -8.94
CA GLU A 79 -3.45 10.85 -8.15
C GLU A 79 -2.47 10.06 -9.01
N ALA A 80 -2.93 9.52 -10.14
CA ALA A 80 -2.06 8.83 -11.09
C ALA A 80 -1.03 9.77 -11.73
N HIS A 81 -1.43 10.99 -12.07
CA HIS A 81 -0.48 12.01 -12.55
C HIS A 81 0.57 12.36 -11.49
N ILE A 82 0.18 12.47 -10.22
CA ILE A 82 1.13 12.74 -9.12
C ILE A 82 2.07 11.56 -8.92
N LEU A 83 1.54 10.33 -8.91
CA LEU A 83 2.33 9.11 -8.82
C LEU A 83 3.40 9.09 -9.92
N LEU A 84 3.01 9.32 -11.18
CA LEU A 84 3.92 9.25 -12.33
C LEU A 84 5.04 10.30 -12.31
N LYS A 85 4.82 11.46 -11.64
CA LYS A 85 5.85 12.49 -11.45
C LYS A 85 6.89 12.13 -10.40
N LYS A 86 6.61 11.17 -9.52
CA LYS A 86 7.56 10.75 -8.48
C LYS A 86 8.65 9.85 -9.05
N ARG A 87 9.80 9.82 -8.37
CA ARG A 87 10.85 8.83 -8.64
C ARG A 87 10.31 7.43 -8.42
N GLU A 88 10.82 6.47 -9.18
CA GLU A 88 10.36 5.08 -9.17
C GLU A 88 10.29 4.45 -7.77
N SER A 89 11.32 4.67 -6.94
CA SER A 89 11.33 4.19 -5.55
C SER A 89 10.15 4.71 -4.71
N ILE A 90 9.77 5.98 -4.91
CA ILE A 90 8.65 6.61 -4.22
C ILE A 90 7.33 6.09 -4.81
N GLN A 91 7.27 5.79 -6.12
CA GLN A 91 6.07 5.21 -6.74
C GLN A 91 5.67 3.91 -6.04
N TYR A 92 6.62 3.03 -5.74
CA TYR A 92 6.33 1.77 -5.05
C TYR A 92 5.86 1.96 -3.61
N ASP A 93 6.43 2.92 -2.89
CA ASP A 93 5.96 3.32 -1.56
C ASP A 93 4.52 3.88 -1.60
N LEU A 94 4.20 4.70 -2.59
CA LEU A 94 2.84 5.25 -2.76
C LEU A 94 1.83 4.19 -3.19
N LEU A 95 2.21 3.28 -4.09
CA LEU A 95 1.36 2.14 -4.47
C LEU A 95 1.10 1.25 -3.26
N HIS A 96 2.13 0.97 -2.45
CA HIS A 96 1.99 0.25 -1.20
C HIS A 96 1.01 0.94 -0.25
N TYR A 97 1.12 2.26 -0.05
CA TYR A 97 0.17 3.04 0.76
C TYR A 97 -1.27 2.86 0.26
N LEU A 98 -1.50 3.10 -1.04
CA LEU A 98 -2.83 2.99 -1.64
C LEU A 98 -3.41 1.60 -1.43
N PHE A 99 -2.61 0.55 -1.67
CA PHE A 99 -3.11 -0.81 -1.55
C PHE A 99 -3.32 -1.26 -0.10
N TYR A 100 -2.42 -0.89 0.82
CA TYR A 100 -2.52 -1.19 2.25
C TYR A 100 -3.75 -0.52 2.88
N THR A 101 -4.11 0.68 2.43
CA THR A 101 -5.18 1.49 3.03
C THR A 101 -6.53 1.40 2.34
N ALA A 102 -6.63 0.74 1.18
CA ALA A 102 -7.85 0.68 0.38
C ALA A 102 -9.01 -0.10 1.03
N TRP A 103 -8.73 -1.04 1.95
CA TRP A 103 -9.80 -1.76 2.65
C TRP A 103 -10.39 -0.95 3.81
N ASN A 104 -11.71 -1.05 3.98
CA ASN A 104 -12.47 -0.35 5.00
C ASN A 104 -13.40 -1.31 5.75
N ALA A 105 -13.28 -1.36 7.09
CA ALA A 105 -14.12 -2.19 7.95
C ALA A 105 -15.61 -1.86 7.88
N LYS A 106 -15.99 -0.64 7.46
CA LYS A 106 -17.39 -0.25 7.26
C LYS A 106 -18.04 -0.91 6.04
N ASP A 107 -17.23 -1.39 5.10
CA ASP A 107 -17.69 -2.09 3.90
C ASP A 107 -16.74 -3.28 3.64
N PRO A 108 -16.77 -4.30 4.52
CA PRO A 108 -15.72 -5.30 4.60
C PRO A 108 -15.61 -6.16 3.33
N ILE A 109 -16.71 -6.29 2.57
CA ILE A 109 -16.76 -7.05 1.31
C ILE A 109 -16.03 -6.37 0.15
N LYS A 110 -15.79 -5.05 0.22
CA LYS A 110 -15.02 -4.34 -0.80
C LYS A 110 -13.54 -4.40 -0.48
N GLN A 111 -12.72 -4.55 -1.52
CA GLN A 111 -11.26 -4.54 -1.42
C GLN A 111 -10.70 -5.62 -0.46
N THR A 112 -11.30 -6.82 -0.44
CA THR A 112 -10.80 -7.96 0.36
C THR A 112 -9.34 -8.34 0.06
N ARG A 113 -8.88 -8.08 -1.17
CA ARG A 113 -7.47 -8.25 -1.55
C ARG A 113 -6.53 -7.28 -0.80
N SER A 114 -6.97 -6.03 -0.61
CA SER A 114 -6.25 -5.04 0.18
C SER A 114 -6.22 -5.40 1.66
N TRP A 115 -7.32 -5.93 2.20
CA TRP A 115 -7.31 -6.51 3.56
C TRP A 115 -6.26 -7.61 3.68
N PHE A 116 -6.23 -8.56 2.73
CA PHE A 116 -5.29 -9.67 2.76
C PHE A 116 -3.84 -9.19 2.69
N TYR A 117 -3.56 -8.22 1.82
CA TYR A 117 -2.23 -7.61 1.75
C TYR A 117 -1.83 -6.90 3.02
N ARG A 118 -2.74 -6.11 3.61
CA ARG A 118 -2.52 -5.46 4.90
C ARG A 118 -2.21 -6.49 5.99
N ALA A 119 -3.01 -7.55 6.09
CA ALA A 119 -2.81 -8.63 7.04
C ALA A 119 -1.44 -9.32 6.85
N VAL A 120 -1.04 -9.61 5.61
CA VAL A 120 0.31 -10.15 5.32
C VAL A 120 1.40 -9.19 5.82
N CYS A 121 1.28 -7.89 5.50
CA CYS A 121 2.23 -6.87 5.95
C CYS A 121 2.32 -6.81 7.47
N ASP A 122 1.18 -6.83 8.15
CA ASP A 122 1.08 -6.71 9.61
C ASP A 122 1.67 -7.92 10.33
N ASN A 123 1.39 -9.13 9.83
CA ASN A 123 1.95 -10.37 10.38
C ASN A 123 3.47 -10.42 10.16
N LEU A 124 3.95 -10.11 8.96
CA LEU A 124 5.39 -10.05 8.69
C LEU A 124 6.08 -9.01 9.56
N TRP A 125 5.49 -7.81 9.68
CA TRP A 125 6.02 -6.77 10.55
C TRP A 125 6.06 -7.22 12.01
N ASN A 126 5.06 -7.93 12.52
CA ASN A 126 5.07 -8.49 13.88
C ASN A 126 6.20 -9.52 14.08
N MET A 127 6.49 -10.34 13.07
CA MET A 127 7.60 -11.30 13.10
C MET A 127 8.99 -10.64 13.10
N GLN A 128 9.06 -9.35 12.71
CA GLN A 128 10.25 -8.50 12.66
C GLN A 128 11.28 -8.93 11.61
N ASP A 129 11.84 -10.11 11.79
CA ASP A 129 12.92 -10.68 11.01
C ASP A 129 12.69 -12.19 10.86
N VAL A 130 12.40 -12.63 9.63
CA VAL A 130 11.95 -14.00 9.39
C VAL A 130 12.36 -14.51 8.00
N THR A 131 12.84 -15.75 7.94
CA THR A 131 13.06 -16.46 6.68
C THR A 131 11.72 -16.91 6.08
N LEU A 132 11.50 -16.58 4.80
CA LEU A 132 10.28 -16.85 4.04
C LEU A 132 10.33 -18.22 3.34
N ASP A 133 10.71 -19.26 4.07
CA ASP A 133 10.75 -20.62 3.54
C ASP A 133 9.33 -21.18 3.33
N ARG A 134 9.23 -22.45 2.88
CA ARG A 134 7.92 -23.08 2.66
C ARG A 134 7.14 -23.29 3.96
N SER A 135 7.83 -23.64 5.05
CA SER A 135 7.23 -23.96 6.35
C SER A 135 6.62 -22.71 6.99
N MET A 136 7.39 -21.62 7.04
CA MET A 136 6.92 -20.33 7.53
C MET A 136 5.71 -19.84 6.73
N ARG A 137 5.75 -19.93 5.39
CA ARG A 137 4.61 -19.52 4.56
C ARG A 137 3.36 -20.38 4.79
N GLN A 138 3.51 -21.66 5.13
CA GLN A 138 2.39 -22.51 5.53
C GLN A 138 1.77 -22.03 6.84
N ILE A 139 2.60 -21.75 7.85
CA ILE A 139 2.15 -21.23 9.15
C ILE A 139 1.43 -19.88 8.96
N LEU A 140 2.02 -18.96 8.22
CA LEU A 140 1.41 -17.65 7.95
C LEU A 140 0.11 -17.78 7.15
N THR A 141 0.01 -18.73 6.21
CA THR A 141 -1.26 -18.99 5.50
C THR A 141 -2.34 -19.49 6.46
N GLN A 142 -2.01 -20.35 7.43
CA GLN A 142 -2.96 -20.83 8.44
C GLN A 142 -3.42 -19.70 9.38
N GLU A 143 -2.49 -18.86 9.81
CA GLU A 143 -2.79 -17.68 10.63
C GLU A 143 -3.74 -16.73 9.89
N LEU A 144 -3.48 -16.46 8.61
CA LEU A 144 -4.36 -15.64 7.76
C LEU A 144 -5.74 -16.28 7.58
N ASP A 145 -5.85 -17.61 7.49
CA ASP A 145 -7.16 -18.29 7.42
C ASP A 145 -7.96 -18.06 8.70
N GLY A 146 -7.30 -18.14 9.86
CA GLY A 146 -7.88 -17.80 11.16
C GLY A 146 -8.38 -16.35 11.21
N GLN A 147 -7.54 -15.40 10.81
CA GLN A 147 -7.87 -13.98 10.77
C GLN A 147 -9.04 -13.67 9.82
N ILE A 148 -9.10 -14.33 8.65
CA ILE A 148 -10.25 -14.15 7.75
C ILE A 148 -11.51 -14.67 8.44
N ARG A 149 -11.48 -15.86 9.05
CA ARG A 149 -12.66 -16.41 9.74
C ARG A 149 -13.13 -15.49 10.85
N GLU A 150 -12.23 -14.91 11.63
CA GLU A 150 -12.56 -14.00 12.73
C GLU A 150 -13.16 -12.68 12.23
N GLU A 151 -12.47 -12.00 11.32
CA GLU A 151 -12.87 -10.67 10.81
C GLU A 151 -14.18 -10.75 10.00
N PHE A 152 -14.38 -11.85 9.28
CA PHE A 152 -15.46 -11.99 8.32
C PHE A 152 -16.58 -12.95 8.74
N GLN A 153 -16.56 -13.48 9.97
CA GLN A 153 -17.57 -14.43 10.46
C GLN A 153 -19.02 -13.94 10.32
N GLN A 154 -19.25 -12.63 10.47
CA GLN A 154 -20.59 -12.03 10.43
C GLN A 154 -21.04 -11.65 9.02
N VAL A 155 -20.17 -11.79 8.02
CA VAL A 155 -20.50 -11.40 6.65
C VAL A 155 -21.08 -12.63 5.91
N PRO A 156 -22.35 -12.56 5.45
CA PRO A 156 -23.01 -13.71 4.85
C PRO A 156 -22.30 -14.23 3.60
N GLY A 157 -22.14 -15.55 3.50
CA GLY A 157 -21.62 -16.23 2.30
C GLY A 157 -20.11 -16.50 2.28
N ILE A 158 -19.38 -16.19 3.36
CA ILE A 158 -17.92 -16.38 3.44
C ILE A 158 -17.52 -17.75 3.96
N SER A 159 -18.31 -18.28 4.89
CA SER A 159 -17.99 -19.48 5.68
C SER A 159 -17.88 -20.78 4.87
N GLU A 160 -18.42 -20.85 3.65
CA GLU A 160 -18.60 -22.12 2.94
C GLU A 160 -17.59 -22.40 1.81
N ARG A 161 -16.81 -21.40 1.34
CA ARG A 161 -15.92 -21.58 0.16
C ARG A 161 -14.58 -20.84 0.21
N LEU A 162 -14.15 -20.41 1.39
CA LEU A 162 -12.86 -19.76 1.52
C LEU A 162 -11.74 -20.81 1.65
N SER A 163 -10.84 -20.84 0.67
CA SER A 163 -9.56 -21.54 0.75
C SER A 163 -8.47 -20.63 0.21
N ILE A 164 -7.56 -20.21 1.10
CA ILE A 164 -6.33 -19.54 0.71
C ILE A 164 -5.20 -20.57 0.67
N GLY A 165 -4.47 -20.62 -0.45
CA GLY A 165 -3.29 -21.48 -0.60
C GLY A 165 -2.00 -20.68 -0.42
N ILE A 166 -0.87 -21.35 -0.17
CA ILE A 166 0.46 -20.73 0.01
C ILE A 166 0.81 -19.73 -1.12
N GLN A 167 0.33 -20.00 -2.34
CA GLN A 167 0.55 -19.16 -3.53
C GLN A 167 -0.13 -17.79 -3.45
N THR A 168 -1.14 -17.60 -2.59
CA THR A 168 -1.78 -16.27 -2.41
C THR A 168 -0.81 -15.25 -1.81
N MET A 169 0.23 -15.71 -1.10
CA MET A 169 1.27 -14.85 -0.55
C MET A 169 2.27 -14.37 -1.62
N ASP A 170 2.41 -15.08 -2.74
CA ASP A 170 3.45 -14.77 -3.73
C ASP A 170 3.25 -13.37 -4.33
N GLY A 171 2.01 -12.93 -4.50
CA GLY A 171 1.68 -11.59 -4.99
C GLY A 171 2.02 -10.48 -4.00
N ALA A 172 1.65 -10.65 -2.71
CA ALA A 172 2.04 -9.70 -1.67
C ALA A 172 3.57 -9.63 -1.53
N ARG A 173 4.25 -10.79 -1.56
CA ARG A 173 5.71 -10.88 -1.54
C ARG A 173 6.36 -10.12 -2.69
N GLU A 174 5.81 -10.26 -3.90
CA GLU A 174 6.30 -9.55 -5.07
C GLU A 174 6.16 -8.03 -4.94
N TRP A 175 5.08 -7.55 -4.32
CA TRP A 175 4.93 -6.13 -4.01
C TRP A 175 5.96 -5.62 -3.01
N LEU A 176 6.18 -6.39 -1.94
CA LEU A 176 7.12 -6.03 -0.87
C LEU A 176 8.58 -6.00 -1.34
N ARG A 177 8.97 -6.85 -2.31
CA ARG A 177 10.32 -6.84 -2.91
C ARG A 177 10.69 -5.52 -3.59
N HIS A 178 9.70 -4.75 -4.05
CA HIS A 178 9.93 -3.52 -4.79
C HIS A 178 10.00 -2.28 -3.90
N LEU A 179 9.69 -2.39 -2.62
CA LEU A 179 9.88 -1.28 -1.67
C LEU A 179 11.35 -0.88 -1.62
N GLN A 180 11.59 0.39 -1.32
CA GLN A 180 12.95 0.94 -1.22
C GLN A 180 13.11 1.70 0.11
N PRO A 181 14.02 1.27 1.01
CA PRO A 181 14.80 0.02 0.97
C PRO A 181 13.91 -1.23 0.90
N ALA A 182 14.46 -2.31 0.35
CA ALA A 182 13.76 -3.58 0.27
C ALA A 182 13.48 -4.12 1.69
N VAL A 183 12.27 -4.63 1.91
CA VAL A 183 11.90 -5.34 3.14
C VAL A 183 12.02 -6.86 2.98
N ILE A 184 12.26 -7.34 1.75
CA ILE A 184 12.51 -8.74 1.44
C ILE A 184 13.81 -8.82 0.65
N GLU A 185 14.81 -9.47 1.24
CA GLU A 185 16.12 -9.65 0.64
C GLU A 185 16.37 -11.13 0.32
N LYS A 186 17.12 -11.39 -0.75
CA LYS A 186 17.60 -12.73 -1.07
C LYS A 186 18.86 -12.99 -0.25
N VAL A 187 18.77 -13.93 0.70
CA VAL A 187 19.92 -14.28 1.53
C VAL A 187 20.78 -15.31 0.80
N HIS A 188 20.18 -16.39 0.30
CA HIS A 188 20.84 -17.50 -0.39
C HIS A 188 20.02 -17.90 -1.63
N LYS A 189 20.53 -18.83 -2.46
CA LYS A 189 19.83 -19.29 -3.67
C LYS A 189 18.47 -19.91 -3.30
N GLY A 190 17.40 -19.17 -3.54
CA GLY A 190 16.03 -19.60 -3.27
C GLY A 190 15.52 -19.30 -1.86
N GLU A 191 16.32 -18.65 -1.02
CA GLU A 191 15.94 -18.26 0.33
C GLU A 191 15.81 -16.75 0.44
N GLU A 192 14.66 -16.30 0.92
CA GLU A 192 14.35 -14.89 1.13
C GLU A 192 14.08 -14.63 2.60
N ARG A 193 14.42 -13.44 3.04
CA ARG A 193 14.24 -13.01 4.42
C ARG A 193 13.51 -11.69 4.44
N PHE A 194 12.46 -11.62 5.23
CA PHE A 194 11.79 -10.37 5.54
C PHE A 194 12.49 -9.69 6.71
N GLN A 195 12.69 -8.37 6.61
CA GLN A 195 13.14 -7.52 7.70
C GLN A 195 12.39 -6.19 7.68
N ARG A 196 12.07 -5.65 8.85
CA ARG A 196 11.62 -4.26 8.98
C ARG A 196 12.70 -3.32 8.42
N ARG A 197 12.30 -2.36 7.60
CA ARG A 197 13.26 -1.42 7.00
C ARG A 197 13.65 -0.31 7.97
N SER A 198 14.85 0.23 7.76
CA SER A 198 15.42 1.29 8.58
C SER A 198 14.93 2.70 8.21
N THR A 199 14.35 2.86 7.03
CA THR A 199 13.84 4.14 6.50
C THR A 199 12.74 3.88 5.47
N CYS A 200 11.97 4.90 5.12
CA CYS A 200 11.01 4.89 3.99
C CYS A 200 11.01 6.27 3.31
N SER A 201 10.25 6.46 2.24
CA SER A 201 10.07 7.81 1.68
C SER A 201 9.36 8.73 2.67
N ALA A 202 9.72 10.02 2.64
CA ALA A 202 9.06 11.04 3.45
C ALA A 202 7.57 11.18 3.06
N GLU A 203 7.24 10.97 1.78
CA GLU A 203 5.87 10.88 1.29
C GLU A 203 5.06 9.79 2.02
N LEU A 204 5.56 8.55 2.05
CA LEU A 204 4.87 7.45 2.71
C LEU A 204 4.75 7.66 4.21
N PHE A 205 5.81 8.15 4.86
CA PHE A 205 5.77 8.45 6.29
C PHE A 205 4.72 9.51 6.62
N LEU A 206 4.65 10.59 5.82
CA LEU A 206 3.66 11.65 6.00
C LEU A 206 2.22 11.15 5.80
N LEU A 207 1.99 10.35 4.75
CA LEU A 207 0.69 9.73 4.48
C LEU A 207 0.26 8.81 5.61
N ALA A 208 1.17 7.95 6.09
CA ALA A 208 0.90 7.04 7.21
C ALA A 208 0.56 7.79 8.50
N LEU A 209 1.29 8.87 8.78
CA LEU A 209 1.04 9.70 9.94
C LEU A 209 -0.30 10.43 9.84
N SER A 210 -0.61 11.04 8.69
CA SER A 210 -1.92 11.63 8.42
C SER A 210 -3.04 10.61 8.62
N ARG A 211 -2.85 9.40 8.10
CA ARG A 211 -3.82 8.31 8.24
C ARG A 211 -4.06 7.91 9.70
N SER A 212 -3.02 7.85 10.52
CA SER A 212 -3.17 7.57 11.96
C SER A 212 -3.96 8.68 12.69
N TYR A 213 -3.80 9.94 12.28
CA TYR A 213 -4.64 11.04 12.80
C TYR A 213 -6.12 10.86 12.43
N GLU A 214 -6.41 10.53 11.18
CA GLU A 214 -7.78 10.28 10.72
C GLU A 214 -8.45 9.14 11.49
N LEU A 215 -7.75 8.00 11.63
CA LEU A 215 -8.28 6.82 12.30
C LEU A 215 -8.57 7.05 13.78
N SER A 216 -7.77 7.92 14.43
CA SER A 216 -7.97 8.29 15.83
C SER A 216 -8.95 9.44 16.04
N GLY A 217 -9.53 10.01 14.98
CA GLY A 217 -10.42 11.17 15.06
C GLY A 217 -9.75 12.41 15.65
N THR A 218 -8.43 12.52 15.49
CA THR A 218 -7.66 13.62 16.08
C THR A 218 -7.86 14.91 15.29
N GLU A 219 -8.13 16.01 15.99
CA GLU A 219 -8.27 17.33 15.37
C GLU A 219 -6.93 17.82 14.77
N ILE A 220 -7.01 18.51 13.63
CA ILE A 220 -5.84 19.16 13.01
C ILE A 220 -5.53 20.50 13.71
N GLY A 221 -4.31 20.99 13.55
CA GLY A 221 -3.89 22.30 14.07
C GLY A 221 -3.56 22.34 15.56
N ILE A 222 -3.80 21.26 16.31
CA ILE A 222 -3.41 21.11 17.71
C ILE A 222 -2.11 20.30 17.86
N ASP A 223 -1.42 20.51 18.98
CA ASP A 223 -0.25 19.70 19.33
C ASP A 223 -0.70 18.37 19.92
N VAL A 224 -0.23 17.28 19.33
CA VAL A 224 -0.62 15.93 19.75
C VAL A 224 0.62 15.14 20.09
N LEU A 225 0.58 14.49 21.25
CA LEU A 225 1.61 13.56 21.67
C LEU A 225 1.63 12.37 20.69
N ILE A 226 2.83 11.99 20.24
CA ILE A 226 3.03 10.71 19.57
C ILE A 226 2.91 9.60 20.62
N SER A 227 1.73 9.01 20.72
CA SER A 227 1.50 7.85 21.58
C SER A 227 2.23 6.61 21.02
N PRO A 228 2.50 5.59 21.86
CA PRO A 228 3.02 4.31 21.40
C PRO A 228 2.14 3.68 20.30
N GLN A 229 0.81 3.73 20.45
CA GLN A 229 -0.12 3.21 19.44
C GLN A 229 0.05 3.92 18.09
N ARG A 230 0.13 5.25 18.08
CA ARG A 230 0.34 6.02 16.84
C ARG A 230 1.67 5.69 16.19
N ARG A 231 2.73 5.52 16.99
CA ARG A 231 4.03 5.07 16.48
C ARG A 231 3.89 3.69 15.82
N ASP A 232 3.23 2.75 16.48
CA ASP A 232 3.02 1.40 15.97
C ASP A 232 2.20 1.39 14.68
N ASP A 233 1.10 2.15 14.60
CA ASP A 233 0.26 2.26 13.39
C ASP A 233 1.07 2.76 12.19
N VAL A 234 1.85 3.83 12.39
CA VAL A 234 2.69 4.43 11.34
C VAL A 234 3.81 3.48 10.95
N CYS A 235 4.53 2.91 11.92
CA CYS A 235 5.63 2.00 11.65
C CYS A 235 5.16 0.72 10.94
N ARG A 236 4.02 0.16 11.33
CA ARG A 236 3.44 -1.03 10.72
C ARG A 236 3.05 -0.77 9.27
N LEU A 237 2.34 0.33 9.00
CA LEU A 237 2.01 0.73 7.64
C LEU A 237 3.29 0.93 6.84
N CYS A 238 4.26 1.67 7.34
CA CYS A 238 5.52 1.89 6.63
C CYS A 238 6.45 0.67 6.60
N LEU A 239 6.12 -0.46 7.23
CA LEU A 239 7.04 -1.57 7.49
C LEU A 239 8.38 -1.16 8.15
N LEU A 240 8.36 -0.04 8.87
CA LEU A 240 9.50 0.62 9.48
C LEU A 240 9.81 -0.02 10.84
N ASP A 241 11.08 -0.14 11.17
CA ASP A 241 11.51 -0.44 12.54
C ASP A 241 11.07 0.70 13.50
N PRO A 242 10.33 0.40 14.60
CA PRO A 242 9.95 1.39 15.62
C PRO A 242 11.08 2.28 16.13
N LEU A 243 12.32 1.78 16.16
CA LEU A 243 13.50 2.55 16.59
C LEU A 243 13.85 3.69 15.62
N GLN A 244 13.37 3.62 14.38
CA GLN A 244 13.67 4.59 13.33
C GLN A 244 12.60 5.67 13.17
N PHE A 245 11.48 5.58 13.90
CA PHE A 245 10.37 6.52 13.79
C PHE A 245 10.82 7.97 14.02
N ASP A 246 11.59 8.25 15.08
CA ASP A 246 12.00 9.63 15.40
C ASP A 246 12.89 10.22 14.31
N ARG A 247 13.81 9.41 13.77
CA ARG A 247 14.66 9.82 12.66
C ARG A 247 13.83 10.11 11.41
N MET A 248 12.84 9.26 11.10
CA MET A 248 11.95 9.50 9.96
C MET A 248 11.09 10.75 10.15
N LEU A 249 10.61 11.00 11.37
CA LEU A 249 9.88 12.21 11.69
C LEU A 249 10.77 13.46 11.52
N ASP A 250 11.99 13.43 12.06
CA ASP A 250 12.97 14.53 11.92
C ASP A 250 13.33 14.82 10.47
N TRP A 251 13.37 13.80 9.61
CA TRP A 251 13.59 13.98 8.18
C TRP A 251 12.34 14.52 7.47
N THR A 252 11.15 14.04 7.83
CA THR A 252 9.90 14.42 7.15
C THR A 252 9.49 15.86 7.44
N LEU A 253 9.70 16.35 8.67
CA LEU A 253 9.35 17.70 9.12
C LEU A 253 9.86 18.83 8.20
N PRO A 254 11.17 18.95 7.91
CA PRO A 254 11.68 20.00 7.02
C PRO A 254 11.28 19.79 5.56
N ILE A 255 10.90 18.58 5.16
CA ILE A 255 10.46 18.31 3.80
C ILE A 255 9.03 18.82 3.59
N TYR A 256 8.17 18.71 4.61
CA TYR A 256 6.74 18.99 4.52
C TYR A 256 6.24 19.96 5.61
N PRO A 257 6.89 21.13 5.81
CA PRO A 257 6.51 22.08 6.86
C PRO A 257 5.08 22.61 6.71
N GLN A 258 4.54 22.60 5.50
CA GLN A 258 3.17 23.01 5.18
C GLN A 258 2.11 21.97 5.55
N PHE A 259 2.52 20.78 6.00
CA PHE A 259 1.63 19.68 6.40
C PHE A 259 1.83 19.32 7.86
N ILE A 260 3.08 19.35 8.33
CA ILE A 260 3.44 18.94 9.67
C ILE A 260 4.50 19.87 10.25
N SER A 261 4.34 20.23 11.53
CA SER A 261 5.37 20.89 12.31
C SER A 261 5.63 20.16 13.61
N GLN A 262 6.78 20.46 14.21
CA GLN A 262 7.02 20.11 15.60
C GLN A 262 6.01 20.87 16.47
N GLY A 263 5.40 20.18 17.43
CA GLY A 263 4.54 20.80 18.44
C GLY A 263 5.35 21.51 19.52
N THR A 264 4.68 22.20 20.44
CA THR A 264 5.34 22.86 21.57
C THR A 264 6.08 21.84 22.45
N ARG A 265 7.40 22.07 22.64
CA ARG A 265 8.21 21.30 23.58
C ARG A 265 7.81 21.69 25.00
N SER A 266 7.22 20.78 25.76
CA SER A 266 7.30 20.85 27.24
C SER A 266 6.88 19.53 27.89
N GLY A 267 7.88 18.77 28.37
CA GLY A 267 7.68 17.67 29.32
C GLY A 267 8.40 16.37 28.95
N SER A 268 8.72 15.59 29.98
CA SER A 268 9.36 14.26 29.95
C SER A 268 8.53 13.17 29.23
N TYR A 269 7.39 13.54 28.62
CA TYR A 269 6.31 12.63 28.22
C TYR A 269 6.36 12.23 26.74
N GLY A 270 7.27 12.77 25.94
CA GLY A 270 7.49 12.37 24.54
C GLY A 270 7.46 13.54 23.54
N ARG A 271 7.36 13.20 22.24
CA ARG A 271 7.36 14.19 21.15
C ARG A 271 5.93 14.61 20.81
N PHE A 272 5.72 15.91 20.72
CA PHE A 272 4.50 16.51 20.20
C PHE A 272 4.71 16.93 18.74
N ILE A 273 3.70 16.70 17.93
CA ILE A 273 3.65 17.16 16.54
C ILE A 273 2.30 17.79 16.26
N ARG A 274 2.27 18.69 15.28
CA ARG A 274 1.05 19.33 14.81
C ARG A 274 0.86 18.99 13.34
N LEU A 275 -0.26 18.35 13.02
CA LEU A 275 -0.69 18.14 11.64
C LEU A 275 -1.55 19.34 11.24
N HIS A 276 -1.12 20.10 10.23
CA HIS A 276 -1.83 21.29 9.77
C HIS A 276 -3.03 20.96 8.88
N ARG A 277 -2.98 19.82 8.19
CA ARG A 277 -4.04 19.32 7.31
C ARG A 277 -3.82 17.83 7.06
N PHE A 278 -4.91 17.13 6.75
CA PHE A 278 -4.80 15.77 6.23
C PHE A 278 -4.10 15.76 4.88
N VAL A 279 -3.35 14.69 4.64
CA VAL A 279 -2.54 14.49 3.46
C VAL A 279 -3.04 13.25 2.74
N THR A 280 -3.45 13.44 1.49
CA THR A 280 -3.70 12.38 0.53
C THR A 280 -2.64 12.45 -0.59
N LEU A 281 -2.70 11.54 -1.56
CA LEU A 281 -1.81 11.62 -2.72
C LEU A 281 -1.94 12.96 -3.46
N LYS A 282 -3.12 13.57 -3.48
CA LYS A 282 -3.37 14.85 -4.16
C LYS A 282 -2.49 15.98 -3.62
N GLU A 283 -2.30 16.02 -2.31
CA GLU A 283 -1.52 17.04 -1.63
C GLU A 283 0.00 16.87 -1.83
N LEU A 284 0.48 15.70 -2.27
CA LEU A 284 1.90 15.47 -2.52
C LEU A 284 2.41 16.07 -3.84
N ALA A 285 1.53 16.69 -4.64
CA ALA A 285 1.88 17.41 -5.86
C ALA A 285 2.78 18.63 -5.61
N TYR A 286 2.71 19.22 -4.41
CA TYR A 286 3.26 20.55 -4.09
C TYR A 286 4.77 20.60 -3.86
N LYS A 287 5.55 19.66 -4.39
CA LYS A 287 7.00 19.68 -4.19
C LYS A 287 7.80 19.29 -5.43
N GLU A 288 7.93 20.25 -6.34
CA GLU A 288 9.16 20.46 -7.09
C GLU A 288 9.63 21.89 -6.79
N GLY A 289 10.59 21.98 -5.88
CA GLY A 289 11.37 23.17 -5.56
C GLY A 289 12.79 22.72 -5.31
#